data_AF-A0A842QM26-F1
#
_entry.id   AF-A0A842QM26-F1
#
_cell.length_a   1.000
_cell.length_b   1.000
_cell.length_c   1.000
_cell.angle_alpha   90.00
_cell.angle_beta   90.00
_cell.angle_gamma   90.00
#
_symmetry.space_group_name_H-M   'P 1'
#
loop_
_entity.id
_entity.type
_entity.pdbx_description
1 polymer ?
#
loop_
_entity_poly.entity_id
_entity_poly.type
_entity_poly.pdbx_seq_one_letter_code
_entity_poly.pdbx_strand_id
1 'polypeptide(L)'
;MSKINSIGVFSAAKIFGLLYVIFGFVFGAIVSLLNLFGSPPAMQFAGNIIFGLGAILFFPIVYGILGFIFGGILAWLYNVISALAGGLEIDIE
;
A
#
# COMPACT_ATOMS: atom_id res chain seq x y z
N MET A 1 9.19 -14.57 -25.97
CA MET A 1 8.43 -13.40 -25.49
C MET A 1 6.96 -13.78 -25.37
N SER A 2 6.47 -13.87 -24.13
CA SER A 2 5.07 -14.17 -23.83
C SER A 2 4.30 -12.85 -23.68
N LYS A 3 3.00 -12.84 -23.95
CA LYS A 3 2.15 -11.65 -23.81
C LYS A 3 1.15 -11.84 -22.69
N ILE A 4 1.12 -10.92 -21.72
CA ILE A 4 0.01 -10.84 -20.76
C ILE A 4 -1.05 -9.92 -21.35
N ASN A 5 -2.23 -10.48 -21.59
CA ASN A 5 -3.40 -9.74 -22.09
C ASN A 5 -4.40 -9.45 -20.98
N SER A 6 -4.33 -10.15 -19.84
CA SER A 6 -5.21 -9.91 -18.71
C SER A 6 -4.54 -10.27 -17.39
N ILE A 7 -4.85 -9.49 -16.36
CA ILE A 7 -4.43 -9.68 -14.97
C ILE A 7 -5.67 -9.94 -14.14
N GLY A 8 -5.61 -10.95 -13.27
CA GLY A 8 -6.67 -11.23 -12.31
C GLY A 8 -6.82 -10.08 -11.32
N VAL A 9 -7.90 -9.30 -11.44
CA VAL A 9 -8.16 -8.10 -10.63
C VAL A 9 -8.05 -8.37 -9.13
N PHE A 10 -8.67 -9.46 -8.66
CA PHE A 10 -8.65 -9.83 -7.25
C PHE A 10 -7.27 -10.32 -6.77
N SER A 11 -6.51 -10.98 -7.65
CA SER A 11 -5.14 -11.41 -7.34
C SER A 11 -4.22 -10.19 -7.20
N ALA A 12 -4.28 -9.26 -8.15
CA ALA A 12 -3.53 -8.01 -8.09
C ALA A 12 -3.91 -7.18 -6.85
N ALA A 13 -5.21 -7.02 -6.57
CA ALA A 13 -5.69 -6.31 -5.38
C ALA A 13 -5.11 -6.90 -4.08
N LYS A 14 -5.06 -8.23 -3.94
CA LYS A 14 -4.45 -8.88 -2.76
C LYS A 14 -2.95 -8.61 -2.65
N ILE A 15 -2.22 -8.74 -3.75
CA ILE A 15 -0.76 -8.52 -3.76
C ILE A 15 -0.46 -7.06 -3.38
N PHE A 16 -1.10 -6.10 -4.05
CA PHE A 16 -0.92 -4.68 -3.74
C PHE A 16 -1.41 -4.32 -2.34
N GLY A 17 -2.51 -4.88 -1.87
CA GLY A 17 -2.99 -4.70 -0.51
C GLY A 17 -1.96 -5.13 0.54
N LEU A 18 -1.42 -6.35 0.42
CA LEU A 18 -0.40 -6.86 1.34
C LEU A 18 0.90 -6.04 1.27
N LEU A 19 1.33 -5.67 0.07
CA LEU A 19 2.53 -4.87 -0.14
C LEU A 19 2.38 -3.47 0.49
N TYR A 20 1.21 -2.86 0.38
CA TYR A 20 0.93 -1.58 1.02
C TYR A 20 0.73 -1.68 2.53
N VAL A 21 0.29 -2.83 3.09
CA VAL A 21 0.32 -3.06 4.54
C VAL A 21 1.76 -2.95 5.05
N ILE A 22 2.72 -3.57 4.36
CA ILE A 22 4.14 -3.51 4.73
C ILE A 22 4.64 -2.05 4.68
N PHE A 23 4.31 -1.31 3.62
CA PHE A 23 4.68 0.10 3.55
C PHE A 23 4.02 0.92 4.67
N GLY A 24 2.72 0.75 4.91
CA GLY A 24 2.02 1.45 5.98
C GLY A 24 2.61 1.15 7.35
N PHE A 25 3.06 -0.09 7.60
CA PHE A 25 3.79 -0.43 8.82
C PHE A 25 5.13 0.29 8.94
N VAL A 26 5.94 0.32 7.87
CA VAL A 26 7.22 1.05 7.85
C VAL A 26 7.00 2.55 8.09
N PHE A 27 6.03 3.15 7.41
CA PHE A 27 5.66 4.56 7.61
C PHE A 27 5.16 4.81 9.03
N GLY A 28 4.27 3.95 9.54
CA GLY A 28 3.79 4.04 10.91
C GLY A 28 4.93 3.99 11.93
N ALA A 29 5.86 3.04 11.78
CA ALA A 29 7.03 2.93 12.65
C ALA A 29 7.91 4.18 12.63
N ILE A 30 8.17 4.76 11.44
CA ILE A 30 8.94 6.01 11.31
C ILE A 30 8.22 7.16 12.03
N VAL A 31 6.92 7.33 11.80
CA VAL A 31 6.11 8.39 12.44
C VAL A 31 6.13 8.23 13.96
N SER A 32 6.05 7.01 14.47
CA SER A 32 6.08 6.75 15.91
C SER A 32 7.43 7.05 16.54
N LEU A 33 8.53 6.72 15.85
CA LEU A 33 9.88 7.09 16.28
C LEU A 33 10.06 8.60 16.30
N LEU A 34 9.60 9.31 15.27
CA LEU A 34 9.67 10.78 15.23
C LEU A 34 8.86 11.42 16.36
N ASN A 35 7.70 10.89 16.71
CA ASN A 35 6.93 11.38 17.85
C ASN A 35 7.68 11.19 19.18
N LEU A 36 8.39 10.08 19.36
CA LEU A 36 9.14 9.79 20.58
C LEU A 36 10.29 10.79 20.80
N PHE A 37 10.97 11.21 19.74
CA PHE A 37 12.16 12.08 19.84
C PHE A 37 11.90 13.56 19.50
N GLY A 38 10.78 13.89 18.85
CA GLY A 38 10.51 15.22 18.31
C GLY A 38 9.46 16.05 19.07
N SER A 39 8.75 15.48 20.05
CA SER A 39 7.63 16.17 20.71
C SER A 39 8.03 16.88 22.02
N PRO A 40 7.63 18.15 22.24
CA PRO A 40 7.87 18.87 23.49
C PRO A 40 7.23 18.14 24.69
N PRO A 41 7.85 18.16 25.90
CA PRO A 41 7.38 17.41 27.08
C PRO A 41 5.91 17.65 27.45
N ALA A 42 5.41 18.87 27.23
CA ALA A 42 4.03 19.24 27.53
C ALA A 42 2.97 18.58 26.62
N MET A 43 3.36 18.08 25.44
CA MET A 43 2.45 17.38 24.51
C MET A 43 2.66 15.85 24.47
N GLN A 44 3.65 15.33 25.20
CA GLN A 44 4.06 13.93 25.10
C GLN A 44 2.96 12.94 25.51
N PHE A 45 2.12 13.24 26.50
CA PHE A 45 1.17 12.24 27.01
C PHE A 45 0.00 11.97 26.04
N ALA A 46 -0.60 13.01 25.46
CA ALA A 46 -1.69 12.88 24.50
C ALA A 46 -1.18 12.60 23.06
N GLY A 47 -0.02 13.17 22.70
CA GLY A 47 0.60 12.97 21.39
C GLY A 47 1.16 11.56 21.19
N ASN A 48 1.82 10.97 22.20
CA ASN A 48 2.49 9.66 22.02
C ASN A 48 1.53 8.47 21.89
N ILE A 49 0.34 8.50 22.51
CA ILE A 49 -0.60 7.37 22.41
C ILE A 49 -1.30 7.39 21.05
N ILE A 50 -1.77 8.56 20.61
CA ILE A 50 -2.53 8.70 19.36
C ILE A 50 -1.62 8.68 18.13
N PHE A 51 -0.48 9.38 18.15
CA PHE A 51 0.44 9.45 17.01
C PHE A 51 1.60 8.45 17.08
N GLY A 52 1.88 7.86 18.23
CA GLY A 52 2.87 6.78 18.37
C GLY A 52 2.25 5.42 18.15
N LEU A 53 1.54 4.89 19.15
CA LEU A 53 0.94 3.54 19.05
C LEU A 53 -0.19 3.48 18.01
N GLY A 54 -1.01 4.54 17.92
CA GLY A 54 -2.07 4.61 16.91
C GLY A 54 -1.55 4.57 15.49
N ALA A 55 -0.42 5.24 15.18
CA ALA A 55 0.15 5.28 13.84
C ALA A 55 0.61 3.90 13.34
N ILE A 56 1.28 3.09 14.18
CA ILE A 56 1.78 1.76 13.80
C ILE A 56 0.65 0.82 13.38
N LEU A 57 -0.56 0.98 13.92
CA LEU A 57 -1.71 0.16 13.56
C LEU A 57 -2.55 0.81 12.46
N PHE A 58 -2.75 2.13 12.54
CA PHE A 58 -3.60 2.87 11.62
C PHE A 58 -3.05 2.91 10.19
N PHE A 59 -1.77 3.24 10.02
CA PHE A 59 -1.15 3.35 8.71
C PHE A 59 -1.17 2.04 7.91
N PRO A 60 -0.75 0.87 8.44
CA PRO A 60 -0.83 -0.38 7.70
C PRO A 60 -2.25 -0.75 7.29
N ILE A 61 -3.26 -0.50 8.13
CA ILE A 61 -4.66 -0.80 7.80
C ILE A 61 -5.12 0.09 6.64
N VAL A 62 -4.92 1.41 6.77
CA VAL A 62 -5.35 2.37 5.75
C VAL A 62 -4.61 2.12 4.44
N TYR A 63 -3.28 2.00 4.48
CA TYR A 63 -2.49 1.73 3.28
C TYR A 63 -2.84 0.38 2.67
N GLY A 64 -3.08 -0.66 3.47
CA GLY A 64 -3.53 -1.95 2.98
C GLY A 64 -4.85 -1.90 2.23
N ILE A 65 -5.84 -1.19 2.77
CA ILE A 65 -7.14 -0.97 2.10
C ILE A 65 -6.95 -0.18 0.81
N LEU A 66 -6.17 0.91 0.84
CA LEU A 66 -5.89 1.72 -0.35
C LEU A 66 -5.16 0.90 -1.41
N GLY A 67 -4.13 0.15 -1.03
CA GLY A 67 -3.38 -0.73 -1.93
C GLY A 67 -4.26 -1.81 -2.55
N PHE A 68 -5.21 -2.36 -1.79
CA PHE A 68 -6.18 -3.32 -2.31
C PHE A 68 -7.11 -2.69 -3.35
N ILE A 69 -7.69 -1.53 -3.02
CA ILE A 69 -8.62 -0.82 -3.91
C ILE A 69 -7.90 -0.35 -5.18
N PHE A 70 -6.79 0.37 -5.04
CA PHE A 70 -6.04 0.88 -6.17
C PHE A 70 -5.40 -0.24 -6.99
N GLY A 71 -4.86 -1.28 -6.35
CA GLY A 71 -4.34 -2.46 -7.06
C GLY A 71 -5.39 -3.14 -7.91
N GLY A 72 -6.62 -3.26 -7.40
CA GLY A 72 -7.76 -3.76 -8.18
C GLY A 72 -8.15 -2.84 -9.32
N ILE A 73 -8.27 -1.54 -9.07
CA ILE A 73 -8.62 -0.54 -10.09
C ILE A 73 -7.58 -0.51 -11.22
N LEU A 74 -6.30 -0.51 -10.87
CA LEU A 74 -5.21 -0.49 -11.85
C LEU A 74 -5.16 -1.78 -12.68
N ALA A 75 -5.39 -2.95 -12.06
CA ALA A 75 -5.47 -4.21 -12.79
C ALA A 75 -6.68 -4.27 -13.73
N TRP A 76 -7.83 -3.75 -13.29
CA TRP A 76 -9.00 -3.62 -14.15
C TRP A 76 -8.73 -2.68 -15.33
N LEU A 77 -8.14 -1.51 -15.08
CA LEU A 77 -7.79 -0.56 -16.11
C LEU A 77 -6.77 -1.14 -17.09
N TYR A 78 -5.78 -1.89 -16.60
CA TYR A 78 -4.83 -2.61 -17.44
C TYR A 78 -5.55 -3.55 -18.41
N ASN A 79 -6.54 -4.33 -17.95
CA ASN A 79 -7.30 -5.25 -18.81
C ASN A 79 -8.08 -4.52 -19.91
N VAL A 80 -8.59 -3.32 -19.61
CA VAL A 80 -9.29 -2.49 -20.61
C VAL A 80 -8.31 -1.98 -21.66
N ILE A 81 -7.14 -1.49 -21.22
CA ILE A 81 -6.12 -0.93 -22.13
C ILE A 81 -5.42 -2.03 -22.93
N SER A 82 -5.17 -3.20 -22.33
CA SER A 82 -4.51 -4.33 -23.00
C SER A 82 -5.33 -4.87 -24.16
N ALA A 83 -6.67 -4.81 -24.07
CA ALA A 83 -7.58 -5.17 -25.15
C ALA A 83 -7.41 -4.26 -26.39
N LEU A 84 -6.96 -3.02 -26.19
CA LEU A 84 -6.72 -2.04 -27.25
C LEU A 84 -5.27 -2.05 -27.74
N ALA A 85 -4.31 -2.19 -26.82
CA ALA A 85 -2.88 -2.05 -27.09
C ALA A 85 -2.16 -3.37 -27.41
N GLY A 86 -2.83 -4.53 -27.26
CA GLY A 86 -2.25 -5.84 -27.58
C GLY A 86 -1.44 -6.49 -26.44
N GLY A 87 -1.69 -6.08 -25.19
CA GLY A 87 -1.06 -6.64 -23.99
C GLY A 87 0.36 -6.15 -23.71
N LEU A 88 0.93 -6.60 -22.59
CA LEU A 88 2.33 -6.34 -22.23
C LEU A 88 3.21 -7.51 -22.68
N GLU A 89 4.27 -7.23 -23.44
CA GLU A 89 5.31 -8.21 -23.77
C GLU A 89 6.24 -8.41 -22.59
N ILE A 90 6.46 -9.67 -22.24
CA ILE A 90 7.26 -10.05 -21.09
C ILE A 90 8.20 -11.17 -21.48
N ASP A 91 9.42 -11.09 -21.00
CA ASP A 91 10.35 -12.21 -21.03
C ASP A 91 10.11 -13.07 -19.80
N ILE A 92 9.91 -14.37 -20.02
CA ILE A 92 9.67 -15.35 -18.96
C ILE A 92 10.83 -16.33 -19.03
N GLU A 93 11.60 -16.46 -17.95
CA GLU A 93 12.61 -17.51 -17.77
C GLU A 93 11.97 -18.90 -17.57
#